data_AF-A0A7G6SKM0-F1
#
_entry.id   AF-A0A7G6SKM0-F1
#
_cell.length_a   1.000
_cell.length_b   1.000
_cell.length_c   1.000
_cell.angle_alpha   90.00
_cell.angle_beta   90.00
_cell.angle_gamma   90.00
#
_symmetry.space_group_name_H-M   'P 1'
#
loop_
_entity.id
_entity.type
_entity.pdbx_description
1 polymer ?
#
loop_
_entity_poly.entity_id
_entity_poly.type
_entity_poly.pdbx_seq_one_letter_code
_entity_poly.pdbx_strand_id
1 'polypeptide(L)'
;MPQTYADLTIAEALSDPMINAVMNADHVTRKEFELLMKSVARRNFQKVAAVEWQRAAAPDVILEPDNALLSGTRIPAAGCEGVA
;
A
#
# COMPACT_ATOMS: atom_id res chain seq x y z
N MET A 1 -8.90 19.90 -29.56
CA MET A 1 -8.31 18.55 -29.64
C MET A 1 -8.05 18.08 -28.22
N PRO A 2 -8.70 17.01 -27.72
CA PRO A 2 -8.35 16.44 -26.42
C PRO A 2 -6.93 15.87 -26.52
N GLN A 3 -6.04 16.28 -25.62
CA GLN A 3 -4.70 15.71 -25.51
C GLN A 3 -4.84 14.36 -24.81
N THR A 4 -4.76 13.27 -25.56
CA THR A 4 -4.70 11.94 -24.98
C THR A 4 -3.30 11.77 -24.39
N TYR A 5 -3.18 11.96 -23.08
CA TYR A 5 -1.96 11.61 -22.35
C TYR A 5 -1.85 10.10 -22.32
N ALA A 6 -0.94 9.56 -23.13
CA ALA A 6 -0.57 8.15 -23.10
C ALA A 6 0.63 7.98 -22.17
N ASP A 7 0.55 7.00 -21.28
CA ASP A 7 1.68 6.63 -20.45
C ASP A 7 2.81 6.08 -21.33
N LEU A 8 4.02 6.60 -21.11
CA LEU A 8 5.20 6.20 -21.88
C LEU A 8 5.87 5.00 -21.21
N THR A 9 6.33 4.06 -22.04
CA THR A 9 7.30 3.06 -21.59
C THR A 9 8.65 3.72 -21.30
N ILE A 10 9.50 3.03 -20.53
CA ILE A 10 10.86 3.53 -20.22
C ILE A 10 11.65 3.82 -21.51
N ALA A 11 11.51 2.98 -22.53
CA ALA A 11 12.22 3.15 -23.80
C ALA A 11 11.74 4.38 -24.59
N GLU A 12 10.43 4.65 -24.57
CA GLU A 12 9.85 5.83 -25.20
C GLU A 12 10.25 7.10 -24.47
N ALA A 13 10.20 7.12 -23.14
CA ALA A 13 10.62 8.25 -22.34
C ALA A 13 12.11 8.60 -22.55
N LEU A 14 12.97 7.60 -22.73
CA LEU A 14 14.39 7.80 -23.05
C LEU A 14 14.62 8.32 -24.48
N SER A 15 13.65 8.15 -25.37
CA SER A 15 13.75 8.56 -26.78
C SER A 15 12.96 9.83 -27.07
N ASP A 16 12.24 10.34 -26.07
CA ASP A 16 11.44 11.55 -26.18
C ASP A 16 12.35 12.79 -26.25
N PRO A 17 12.16 13.65 -27.27
CA PRO A 17 13.02 14.81 -27.50
C PRO A 17 12.86 15.89 -26.41
N MET A 18 11.67 16.04 -25.84
CA MET A 18 11.41 17.01 -24.77
C MET A 18 12.07 16.55 -23.46
N ILE A 19 11.91 15.27 -23.10
CA ILE A 19 12.56 14.69 -21.92
C ILE A 19 14.09 14.79 -22.07
N ASN A 20 14.63 14.48 -23.25
CA ASN A 20 16.05 14.60 -23.51
C ASN A 20 16.56 16.05 -23.39
N ALA A 21 15.76 17.04 -23.81
CA ALA A 21 16.11 18.46 -23.64
C ALA A 21 16.20 18.86 -22.16
N VAL A 22 15.25 18.40 -21.33
CA VAL A 22 15.25 18.64 -19.88
C VAL A 22 16.45 17.96 -19.22
N MET A 23 16.70 16.69 -19.55
CA MET A 23 17.86 15.96 -19.02
C MET A 23 19.19 16.67 -19.34
N ASN A 24 19.34 17.19 -20.56
CA ASN A 24 20.53 17.94 -20.94
C ASN A 24 20.67 19.26 -20.18
N ALA A 25 19.55 19.96 -19.91
CA ALA A 25 19.55 21.17 -19.11
C ALA A 25 19.99 20.91 -17.66
N ASP A 26 19.64 19.74 -17.12
CA ASP A 26 19.98 19.32 -15.76
C ASP A 26 21.30 18.51 -15.68
N HIS A 27 22.05 18.39 -16.78
CA HIS A 27 23.28 17.59 -16.88
C HIS A 27 23.11 16.11 -16.49
N VAL A 28 21.92 15.55 -16.69
CA VAL A 28 21.62 14.15 -16.42
C VAL A 28 21.94 13.30 -17.64
N THR A 29 22.79 12.29 -17.47
CA THR A 29 23.08 11.35 -18.54
C THR A 29 21.93 10.37 -18.76
N ARG A 30 21.83 9.84 -20.00
CA ARG A 30 20.86 8.79 -20.35
C ARG A 30 20.87 7.61 -19.38
N LYS A 31 22.06 7.20 -18.95
CA LYS A 31 22.27 6.06 -18.05
C LYS A 31 21.75 6.34 -16.64
N GLU A 32 21.95 7.55 -16.12
CA GLU A 32 21.47 7.96 -14.80
C GLU A 32 19.94 8.00 -14.75
N PHE A 33 19.32 8.58 -15.79
CA PHE A 33 17.86 8.62 -15.89
C PHE A 33 17.26 7.22 -16.02
N GLU A 34 17.84 6.36 -16.86
CA GLU A 34 17.41 4.96 -16.98
C GLU A 34 17.51 4.20 -15.64
N LEU A 35 18.61 4.41 -14.90
CA LEU A 35 18.82 3.78 -13.60
C LEU A 35 17.81 4.28 -12.56
N LEU A 36 17.50 5.58 -12.56
CA LEU A 36 16.46 6.17 -11.72
C LEU A 36 15.11 5.54 -12.02
N MET A 37 14.70 5.50 -13.29
CA MET A 37 13.42 4.94 -13.72
C MET A 37 13.28 3.46 -13.29
N LYS A 38 14.32 2.65 -13.51
CA LYS A 38 14.35 1.24 -13.09
C LYS A 38 14.31 1.08 -11.56
N SER A 39 15.03 1.93 -10.83
CA SER A 39 15.05 1.91 -9.36
C SER A 39 13.68 2.25 -8.78
N VAL A 40 13.04 3.29 -9.29
CA VAL A 40 11.70 3.73 -8.86
C VAL A 40 10.66 2.68 -9.22
N ALA A 41 10.69 2.13 -10.44
CA ALA A 41 9.80 1.05 -10.84
C ALA A 41 9.91 -0.15 -9.88
N ARG A 42 11.14 -0.60 -9.58
CA ARG A 42 11.38 -1.70 -8.62
C ARG A 42 10.82 -1.39 -7.22
N ARG A 43 11.03 -0.18 -6.71
CA ARG A 43 10.49 0.25 -5.41
C ARG A 43 8.96 0.26 -5.41
N ASN A 44 8.34 0.70 -6.51
CA ASN A 44 6.88 0.72 -6.63
C ASN A 44 6.31 -0.70 -6.67
N PHE A 45 6.90 -1.61 -7.45
CA PHE A 45 6.49 -3.02 -7.45
C PHE A 45 6.63 -3.68 -6.07
N GLN A 46 7.72 -3.40 -5.35
CA GLN A 46 7.91 -3.93 -4.00
C GLN A 46 6.89 -3.38 -3.00
N LYS A 47 6.53 -2.09 -3.09
CA LYS A 47 5.48 -1.49 -2.26
C LYS A 47 4.11 -2.11 -2.54
N VAL A 48 3.76 -2.32 -3.81
CA VAL A 48 2.50 -2.97 -4.19
C VAL A 48 2.45 -4.40 -3.65
N ALA A 49 3.51 -5.17 -3.84
CA ALA A 49 3.60 -6.52 -3.30
C ALA A 49 3.45 -6.53 -1.77
N ALA A 50 4.14 -5.65 -1.05
CA ALA A 50 4.05 -5.57 0.42
C ALA A 50 2.63 -5.26 0.93
N VAL A 51 1.89 -4.38 0.24
CA VAL A 51 0.49 -4.07 0.57
C VAL A 51 -0.43 -5.26 0.28
N GLU A 52 -0.14 -6.03 -0.76
CA GLU A 52 -0.94 -7.19 -1.16
C GLU A 52 -0.81 -8.36 -0.16
N TRP A 53 0.40 -8.64 0.35
CA TRP A 53 0.61 -9.60 1.44
C TRP A 53 -0.04 -9.17 2.75
N GLN A 54 -0.04 -7.87 3.07
CA GLN A 54 -0.70 -7.35 4.27
C GLN A 54 -2.24 -7.50 4.20
N ARG A 55 -2.83 -7.41 3.01
CA ARG A 55 -4.26 -7.67 2.81
C ARG A 55 -4.60 -9.16 2.93
N ALA A 56 -3.73 -10.05 2.45
CA ALA A 56 -3.90 -11.49 2.59
C ALA A 56 -3.73 -12.00 4.05
N ALA A 57 -3.13 -11.18 4.93
CA ALA A 57 -2.93 -11.48 6.33
C ALA A 57 -3.98 -10.87 7.27
N ALA A 58 -5.08 -10.31 6.76
CA ALA A 58 -6.25 -10.04 7.58
C ALA A 58 -6.98 -11.38 7.83
N PRO A 59 -6.89 -12.00 9.02
CA PRO A 59 -7.73 -13.14 9.31
C PRO A 59 -9.18 -12.67 9.24
N ASP A 60 -9.98 -13.47 8.55
CA ASP A 60 -11.44 -13.38 8.56
C ASP A 60 -11.88 -13.21 10.02
N VAL A 61 -12.36 -12.00 10.36
CA VAL A 61 -12.96 -11.76 11.68
C VAL A 61 -14.29 -12.50 11.63
N ILE A 62 -14.23 -13.77 12.04
CA ILE A 62 -15.41 -14.60 12.22
C ILE A 62 -16.31 -13.88 13.24
N LEU A 63 -17.48 -13.50 12.74
CA LEU A 63 -18.63 -12.98 13.48
C LEU A 63 -18.88 -13.79 14.76
N GLU A 64 -19.30 -13.08 15.81
CA GLU A 64 -19.68 -13.61 17.12
C GLU A 64 -20.43 -14.95 17.09
N PRO A 65 -20.20 -15.83 18.08
CA PRO A 65 -21.22 -16.76 18.51
C PRO A 65 -21.95 -16.18 19.73
N ASP A 66 -23.13 -15.64 19.47
CA ASP A 66 -24.14 -15.43 20.49
C ASP A 66 -24.61 -16.81 21.01
N ASN A 67 -24.64 -16.95 22.34
CA ASN A 67 -25.30 -17.99 23.15
C ASN A 67 -24.87 -19.47 23.03
N ALA A 68 -24.22 -19.99 24.08
CA ALA A 68 -24.79 -21.07 24.91
C ALA A 68 -23.91 -21.40 26.13
N LEU A 69 -24.39 -20.96 27.31
CA LEU A 69 -24.60 -21.77 28.51
C LEU A 69 -23.70 -22.99 28.73
N LEU A 70 -22.93 -22.97 29.84
CA LEU A 70 -22.86 -23.98 30.92
C LEU A 70 -21.45 -24.10 31.53
N SER A 71 -21.25 -23.49 32.70
CA SER A 71 -20.48 -23.99 33.86
C SER A 71 -20.20 -22.80 34.77
N GLY A 72 -20.73 -22.65 35.98
CA GLY A 72 -21.11 -23.70 36.93
C GLY A 72 -20.15 -23.72 38.12
N THR A 73 -19.92 -22.59 38.80
CA THR A 73 -19.41 -22.60 40.18
C THR A 73 -19.89 -21.37 40.97
N ARG A 74 -20.38 -21.62 42.17
CA ARG A 74 -21.09 -20.71 43.08
C ARG A 74 -20.14 -19.90 44.00
N ILE A 75 -20.37 -18.58 44.10
CA ILE A 75 -20.68 -17.75 45.32
C ILE A 75 -19.57 -17.63 46.43
N PRO A 76 -19.42 -16.58 47.31
CA PRO A 76 -20.24 -15.35 47.57
C PRO A 76 -19.51 -13.97 47.75
N ALA A 77 -20.35 -12.91 47.68
CA ALA A 77 -20.52 -11.71 48.55
C ALA A 77 -19.43 -10.63 48.78
N ALA A 78 -19.77 -9.39 48.41
CA ALA A 78 -19.89 -8.16 49.25
C ALA A 78 -19.92 -6.92 48.32
N GLY A 79 -21.02 -6.16 48.20
CA GLY A 79 -21.23 -4.81 48.81
C GLY A 79 -20.39 -3.71 48.11
N CYS A 80 -20.89 -2.61 47.54
CA CYS A 80 -22.04 -1.77 47.89
C CYS A 80 -22.55 -0.98 46.66
N GLU A 81 -23.84 -0.64 46.73
CA GLU A 81 -24.60 0.27 45.86
C GLU A 81 -24.04 1.69 45.78
N GLY A 82 -24.32 2.35 44.66
CA GLY A 82 -24.18 3.80 44.48
C GLY A 82 -25.05 4.26 43.30
N VAL A 83 -26.33 4.53 43.56
CA VAL A 83 -27.24 5.24 42.66
C VAL A 83 -27.48 6.66 43.20
N ALA A 84 -27.63 7.58 42.25
CA ALA A 84 -27.91 9.02 42.33
C ALA A 84 -28.85 9.50 43.45
#